data_AF-G6XH74-F1
#
_entry.id   AF-G6XH74-F1
#
_cell.length_a   1.000
_cell.length_b   1.000
_cell.length_c   1.000
_cell.angle_alpha   90.00
_cell.angle_beta   90.00
_cell.angle_gamma   90.00
#
_symmetry.space_group_name_H-M   'P 1'
#
loop_
_entity.id
_entity.type
_entity.pdbx_description
1 polymer ?
#
loop_
_entity_poly.entity_id
_entity_poly.type
_entity_poly.pdbx_seq_one_letter_code
_entity_poly.pdbx_strand_id
1 'polypeptide(L)'
;MPPVSEATAEKLGLSRRTIETAVQLHGLIVDDVRKTISGTWLAGSGAQLMTLGKLTPDQQRKVAFFVVQHPDVRNVGEIVRQLENRPRPPAPEKLEKFLSFWRKCDPDEQQQIVEYAAAQMPSVACNAAWSKASEFERKTIVHDFSPYFPGFDGKEAA
;
A
#
# COMPACT_ATOMS: atom_id res chain seq x y z
N MET A 1 7.75 -10.88 -33.60
CA MET A 1 8.27 -9.50 -33.48
C MET A 1 9.57 -9.59 -32.71
N PRO A 2 10.73 -9.19 -33.27
CA PRO A 2 12.01 -9.35 -32.58
C PRO A 2 12.04 -8.46 -31.31
N PRO A 3 12.64 -8.92 -30.20
CA PRO A 3 12.81 -8.09 -29.02
C PRO A 3 13.72 -6.91 -29.36
N VAL A 4 13.42 -5.73 -28.80
CA VAL A 4 14.31 -4.57 -28.88
C VAL A 4 15.67 -5.01 -28.35
N SER A 5 16.69 -4.99 -29.20
CA SER A 5 18.00 -5.57 -28.88
C SER A 5 18.63 -4.88 -27.67
N GLU A 6 19.24 -5.64 -26.77
CA GLU A 6 19.93 -5.12 -25.56
C GLU A 6 20.93 -4.00 -25.92
N ALA A 7 21.58 -4.11 -27.08
CA ALA A 7 22.47 -3.08 -27.61
C ALA A 7 21.80 -1.71 -27.89
N THR A 8 20.49 -1.66 -28.12
CA THR A 8 19.72 -0.42 -28.31
C THR A 8 19.28 0.16 -26.96
N ALA A 9 19.00 -0.72 -25.99
CA ALA A 9 18.65 -0.36 -24.62
C ALA A 9 19.79 0.40 -23.90
N GLU A 10 21.00 -0.16 -23.99
CA GLU A 10 22.20 0.39 -23.37
C GLU A 10 22.60 1.74 -23.97
N LYS A 11 22.44 1.91 -25.29
CA LYS A 11 22.71 3.18 -25.97
C LYS A 11 21.74 4.31 -25.60
N LEU A 12 20.54 3.97 -25.12
CA LEU A 12 19.52 4.93 -24.70
C LEU A 12 19.49 5.15 -23.18
N GLY A 13 20.38 4.48 -22.42
CA GLY A 13 20.40 4.56 -20.96
C GLY A 13 19.14 3.98 -20.29
N LEU A 14 18.40 3.13 -21.00
CA LEU A 14 17.14 2.54 -20.52
C LEU A 14 17.40 1.16 -19.94
N SER A 15 16.96 0.93 -18.70
CA SER A 15 17.07 -0.39 -18.09
C SER A 15 16.18 -1.41 -18.82
N ARG A 16 16.62 -2.67 -18.89
CA ARG A 16 15.86 -3.79 -19.46
C ARG A 16 14.42 -3.85 -18.95
N ARG A 17 14.23 -3.63 -17.64
CA ARG A 17 12.92 -3.56 -16.98
C ARG A 17 12.02 -2.44 -17.54
N THR A 18 12.59 -1.30 -17.90
CA THR A 18 11.86 -0.17 -18.50
C THR A 18 11.37 -0.52 -19.89
N ILE A 19 12.19 -1.24 -20.67
CA ILE A 19 11.83 -1.70 -22.02
C ILE A 19 10.75 -2.77 -21.96
N GLU A 20 10.88 -3.75 -21.06
CA GLU A 20 9.86 -4.77 -20.85
C GLU A 20 8.52 -4.13 -20.45
N THR A 21 8.56 -3.15 -19.54
CA THR A 21 7.36 -2.41 -19.14
C THR A 21 6.79 -1.61 -20.32
N ALA A 22 7.63 -0.95 -21.12
CA ALA A 22 7.18 -0.19 -22.30
C ALA A 22 6.55 -1.10 -23.37
N VAL A 23 7.12 -2.29 -23.59
CA VAL A 23 6.57 -3.32 -24.48
C VAL A 23 5.23 -3.85 -23.96
N GLN A 24 5.12 -4.10 -22.64
CA GLN A 24 3.85 -4.52 -22.03
C GLN A 24 2.77 -3.44 -22.12
N LEU A 25 3.16 -2.16 -21.97
CA LEU A 25 2.26 -1.01 -22.09
C LEU A 25 1.84 -0.71 -23.54
N HIS A 26 2.57 -1.25 -24.51
CA HIS A 26 2.30 -1.02 -25.92
C HIS A 26 0.97 -1.69 -26.31
N GLY A 27 -0.03 -0.88 -26.66
CA GLY A 27 -1.38 -1.34 -27.03
C GLY A 27 -2.38 -1.48 -25.87
N LEU A 28 -1.95 -1.35 -24.60
CA LEU A 28 -2.87 -1.37 -23.45
C LEU A 28 -3.55 -0.02 -23.19
N ILE A 29 -2.88 1.08 -23.57
CA ILE A 29 -3.38 2.43 -23.39
C ILE A 29 -3.80 3.00 -24.74
N VAL A 30 -5.03 3.50 -24.82
CA VAL A 30 -5.56 4.12 -26.05
C VAL A 30 -4.78 5.38 -26.44
N ASP A 31 -4.61 5.61 -27.76
CA ASP A 31 -3.75 6.67 -28.28
C ASP A 31 -4.17 8.09 -27.87
N ASP A 32 -5.47 8.35 -27.75
CA ASP A 32 -6.02 9.63 -27.27
C ASP A 32 -5.66 9.88 -25.81
N VAL A 33 -5.72 8.85 -24.97
CA VAL A 33 -5.26 8.92 -23.57
C VAL A 33 -3.76 9.17 -23.50
N ARG A 34 -2.97 8.46 -24.31
CA ARG A 34 -1.50 8.65 -24.35
C ARG A 34 -1.12 10.08 -24.70
N LYS A 35 -1.82 10.71 -25.64
CA LYS A 35 -1.65 12.13 -25.98
C LYS A 35 -2.06 13.04 -24.83
N THR A 36 -3.19 12.76 -24.19
CA THR A 36 -3.74 13.58 -23.10
C THR A 36 -2.84 13.60 -21.86
N ILE A 37 -2.24 12.45 -21.52
CA ILE A 37 -1.36 12.34 -20.36
C ILE A 37 0.09 12.73 -20.68
N SER A 38 0.42 12.99 -21.95
CA SER A 38 1.77 13.41 -22.34
C SER A 38 2.10 14.76 -21.69
N GLY A 39 3.21 14.82 -20.95
CA GLY A 39 3.59 15.99 -20.15
C GLY A 39 3.04 16.00 -18.71
N THR A 40 2.27 14.99 -18.30
CA THR A 40 1.85 14.82 -16.89
C THR A 40 2.80 13.89 -16.14
N TRP A 41 2.70 13.89 -14.80
CA TRP A 41 3.45 12.96 -13.95
C TRP A 41 3.18 11.48 -14.29
N LEU A 42 2.01 11.18 -14.85
CA LEU A 42 1.59 9.83 -15.18
C LEU A 42 2.41 9.26 -16.34
N ALA A 43 2.85 10.08 -17.30
CA ALA A 43 3.68 9.64 -18.42
C ALA A 43 5.05 9.11 -17.98
N GLY A 44 5.57 9.58 -16.82
CA GLY A 44 6.85 9.13 -16.27
C GLY A 44 6.75 7.91 -15.34
N SER A 45 5.56 7.44 -15.01
CA SER A 45 5.36 6.39 -13.99
C SER A 45 4.90 5.07 -14.60
N GLY A 46 5.84 4.18 -14.90
CA GLY A 46 5.55 2.86 -15.48
C GLY A 46 4.56 2.03 -14.66
N ALA A 47 4.65 2.06 -13.33
CA ALA A 47 3.72 1.33 -12.46
C ALA A 47 2.28 1.88 -12.56
N GLN A 48 2.12 3.19 -12.65
CA GLN A 48 0.80 3.84 -12.72
C GLN A 48 0.20 3.71 -14.13
N LEU A 49 1.03 3.74 -15.18
CA LEU A 49 0.62 3.40 -16.54
C LEU A 49 0.15 1.95 -16.66
N MET A 50 0.79 1.01 -15.97
CA MET A 50 0.34 -0.39 -15.95
C MET A 50 -1.02 -0.53 -15.24
N THR A 51 -1.26 0.23 -14.17
CA THR A 51 -2.59 0.30 -13.55
C THR A 51 -3.62 0.91 -14.49
N LEU A 52 -3.28 1.99 -15.20
CA LEU A 52 -4.15 2.62 -16.19
C LEU A 52 -4.51 1.65 -17.34
N GLY A 53 -3.52 0.93 -17.87
CA GLY A 53 -3.71 -0.02 -18.97
C GLY A 53 -4.58 -1.23 -18.64
N LYS A 54 -4.82 -1.50 -17.35
CA LYS A 54 -5.77 -2.55 -16.90
C LYS A 54 -7.23 -2.07 -16.89
N LEU A 55 -7.47 -0.77 -17.04
CA LEU A 55 -8.81 -0.20 -17.07
C LEU A 55 -9.43 -0.28 -18.45
N THR A 56 -10.76 -0.21 -18.52
CA THR A 56 -11.48 -0.10 -19.79
C THR A 56 -11.14 1.22 -20.51
N PRO A 57 -11.24 1.29 -21.86
CA PRO A 57 -10.93 2.51 -22.61
C PRO A 57 -11.64 3.77 -22.10
N ASP A 58 -12.92 3.67 -21.74
CA ASP A 58 -13.67 4.81 -21.19
C ASP A 58 -13.19 5.24 -19.80
N GLN A 59 -12.79 4.29 -18.95
CA GLN A 59 -12.17 4.61 -17.67
C GLN A 59 -10.79 5.26 -17.86
N GLN A 60 -9.99 4.80 -18.83
CA GLN A 60 -8.71 5.41 -19.14
C GLN A 60 -8.87 6.89 -19.52
N ARG A 61 -9.87 7.23 -20.35
CA ARG A 61 -10.19 8.62 -20.71
C ARG A 61 -10.60 9.47 -19.52
N LYS A 62 -11.47 8.94 -18.65
CA LYS A 62 -11.89 9.64 -17.43
C LYS A 62 -10.71 9.93 -16.49
N VAL A 63 -9.84 8.94 -16.30
CA VAL A 63 -8.61 9.11 -15.50
C VAL A 63 -7.69 10.14 -16.15
N ALA A 64 -7.48 10.07 -17.46
CA ALA A 64 -6.63 11.03 -18.18
C ALA A 64 -7.12 12.47 -18.02
N PHE A 65 -8.43 12.69 -18.17
CA PHE A 65 -9.04 14.00 -17.94
C PHE A 65 -8.85 14.46 -16.49
N PHE A 66 -9.08 13.57 -15.52
CA PHE A 66 -8.90 13.89 -14.10
C PHE A 66 -7.45 14.28 -13.78
N VAL A 67 -6.46 13.56 -14.31
CA VAL A 67 -5.02 13.84 -14.08
C VAL A 67 -4.63 15.23 -14.59
N VAL A 68 -5.22 15.68 -15.71
CA VAL A 68 -4.98 17.02 -16.26
C VAL A 68 -5.62 18.10 -15.38
N GLN A 69 -6.80 17.86 -14.82
CA GLN A 69 -7.50 18.81 -13.95
C GLN A 69 -6.92 18.87 -12.53
N HIS A 70 -6.41 17.75 -12.01
CA HIS A 70 -5.93 17.58 -10.64
C HIS A 70 -4.49 17.05 -10.63
N PRO A 71 -3.49 17.91 -10.90
CA PRO A 71 -2.08 17.50 -10.97
C PRO A 71 -1.47 17.10 -9.61
N ASP A 72 -2.16 17.40 -8.51
CA ASP A 72 -1.82 17.07 -7.13
C ASP A 72 -2.07 15.59 -6.79
N VAL A 73 -3.04 14.95 -7.45
CA VAL A 73 -3.37 13.54 -7.20
C VAL A 73 -2.45 12.62 -8.01
N ARG A 74 -1.53 11.93 -7.32
CA ARG A 74 -0.46 11.11 -7.95
C ARG A 74 -0.70 9.60 -7.93
N ASN A 75 -1.96 9.16 -7.88
CA ASN A 75 -2.31 7.74 -7.81
C ASN A 75 -3.54 7.40 -8.66
N VAL A 76 -3.35 6.62 -9.73
CA VAL A 76 -4.44 6.20 -10.65
C VAL A 76 -5.52 5.41 -9.93
N GLY A 77 -5.17 4.54 -8.99
CA GLY A 77 -6.14 3.76 -8.23
C GLY A 77 -7.01 4.62 -7.32
N GLU A 78 -6.46 5.71 -6.77
CA GLU A 78 -7.24 6.68 -6.00
C GLU A 78 -8.19 7.48 -6.91
N ILE A 79 -7.71 7.91 -8.08
CA ILE A 79 -8.53 8.62 -9.07
C ILE A 79 -9.72 7.77 -9.51
N VAL A 80 -9.48 6.50 -9.85
CA VAL A 80 -10.55 5.57 -10.23
C VAL A 80 -11.59 5.42 -9.12
N ARG A 81 -11.17 5.32 -7.85
CA ARG A 81 -12.09 5.24 -6.71
C ARG A 81 -12.94 6.50 -6.55
N GLN A 82 -12.33 7.68 -6.71
CA GLN A 82 -13.06 8.96 -6.68
C GLN A 82 -14.08 9.03 -7.83
N LEU A 83 -13.70 8.62 -9.03
CA LEU A 83 -14.58 8.58 -10.20
C LEU A 83 -15.74 7.58 -10.04
N GLU A 84 -15.52 6.46 -9.36
CA GLU A 84 -16.54 5.46 -9.08
C GLU A 84 -17.40 5.79 -7.85
N ASN A 85 -17.19 6.93 -7.17
CA ASN A 85 -17.82 7.26 -5.88
C ASN A 85 -17.72 6.12 -4.85
N ARG A 86 -16.67 5.29 -4.94
CA ARG A 86 -16.45 4.25 -3.93
C ARG A 86 -15.90 4.92 -2.69
N PRO A 87 -16.48 4.70 -1.49
CA PRO A 87 -15.92 5.23 -0.27
C PRO A 87 -14.47 4.77 -0.13
N ARG A 88 -13.58 5.70 0.23
CA ARG A 88 -12.20 5.37 0.58
C ARG A 88 -12.30 4.28 1.65
N PRO A 89 -11.72 3.07 1.47
CA PRO A 89 -11.65 2.14 2.59
C PRO A 89 -10.97 2.91 3.73
N PRO A 90 -11.49 2.81 4.96
CA PRO A 90 -10.88 3.48 6.10
C PRO A 90 -9.39 3.13 6.07
N ALA A 91 -8.54 4.15 6.19
CA ALA A 91 -7.10 3.89 6.26
C ALA A 91 -6.92 2.86 7.38
N PRO A 92 -6.28 1.69 7.12
CA PRO A 92 -6.14 0.69 8.16
C PRO A 92 -5.47 1.39 9.32
N GLU A 93 -6.13 1.33 10.48
CA GLU A 93 -5.69 2.06 11.65
C GLU A 93 -4.25 1.62 11.96
N LYS A 94 -3.47 2.49 12.60
CA LYS A 94 -2.06 2.18 12.89
C LYS A 94 -1.90 0.81 13.55
N LEU A 95 -2.90 0.41 14.36
CA LEU A 95 -3.04 -0.91 14.95
C LEU A 95 -3.20 -2.03 13.91
N GLU A 96 -4.06 -1.91 12.91
CA GLU A 96 -4.22 -2.95 11.87
C GLU A 96 -2.96 -3.15 11.04
N LYS A 97 -2.20 -2.08 10.77
CA LYS A 97 -0.90 -2.18 10.09
C LYS A 97 0.12 -2.91 10.97
N PHE A 98 0.15 -2.58 12.26
CA PHE A 98 1.00 -3.25 13.23
C PHE A 98 0.63 -4.72 13.39
N LEU A 99 -0.66 -5.05 13.51
CA LEU A 99 -1.14 -6.44 13.59
C LEU A 99 -0.84 -7.23 12.31
N SER A 100 -0.95 -6.59 11.14
CA SER A 100 -0.58 -7.21 9.87
C SER A 100 0.92 -7.47 9.74
N PHE A 101 1.75 -6.66 10.39
CA PHE A 101 3.18 -6.87 10.49
C PHE A 101 3.49 -7.97 11.52
N TRP A 102 2.88 -7.90 12.71
CA TRP A 102 3.00 -8.88 13.79
C TRP A 102 2.66 -10.31 13.35
N ARG A 103 1.56 -10.49 12.61
CA ARG A 103 1.14 -11.80 12.07
C ARG A 103 2.11 -12.38 11.02
N LYS A 104 3.01 -11.56 10.47
CA LYS A 104 4.03 -12.00 9.51
C LYS A 104 5.38 -12.28 10.17
N CYS A 105 5.58 -11.84 11.42
CA CYS A 105 6.79 -12.13 12.17
C CYS A 105 6.78 -13.58 12.65
N ASP A 106 7.95 -14.20 12.62
CA ASP A 106 8.19 -15.51 13.21
C ASP A 106 8.15 -15.41 14.76
N PRO A 107 7.91 -16.52 15.48
CA PRO A 107 7.74 -16.50 16.94
C PRO A 107 8.94 -15.90 17.70
N ASP A 108 10.16 -16.05 17.16
CA ASP A 108 11.38 -15.46 17.73
C ASP A 108 11.39 -13.91 17.59
N GLU A 109 10.95 -13.40 16.44
CA GLU A 109 10.83 -11.96 16.18
C GLU A 109 9.70 -11.33 17.02
N GLN A 110 8.58 -12.05 17.17
CA GLN A 110 7.49 -11.64 18.04
C GLN A 110 7.97 -11.50 19.50
N GLN A 111 8.75 -12.47 19.98
CA GLN A 111 9.31 -12.43 21.33
C GLN A 111 10.28 -11.25 21.52
N GLN A 112 11.17 -10.98 20.56
CA GLN A 112 12.08 -9.83 20.63
C GLN A 112 11.35 -8.49 20.64
N ILE A 113 10.27 -8.36 19.85
CA ILE A 113 9.43 -7.16 19.84
C ILE A 113 8.75 -6.97 21.20
N VAL A 114 8.26 -8.05 21.82
CA VAL A 114 7.65 -8.02 23.16
C VAL A 114 8.66 -7.64 24.23
N GLU A 115 9.86 -8.24 24.23
CA GLU A 115 10.92 -7.90 25.18
C GLU A 115 11.36 -6.44 25.05
N TYR A 116 11.52 -5.95 23.82
CA TYR A 116 11.87 -4.54 23.58
C TYR A 116 10.75 -3.59 24.02
N ALA A 117 9.49 -3.93 23.71
CA ALA A 117 8.33 -3.13 24.11
C ALA A 117 8.15 -3.11 25.64
N ALA A 118 8.35 -4.25 26.31
CA ALA A 118 8.31 -4.37 27.76
C ALA A 118 9.45 -3.59 28.44
N ALA A 119 10.64 -3.55 27.84
CA ALA A 119 11.76 -2.78 28.35
C ALA A 119 11.56 -1.25 28.22
N GLN A 120 10.77 -0.80 27.24
CA GLN A 120 10.50 0.63 27.00
C GLN A 120 9.21 1.15 27.65
N MET A 121 8.27 0.28 28.01
CA MET A 121 7.04 0.68 28.66
C MET A 121 7.17 0.63 30.19
N PRO A 122 7.19 1.78 30.90
CA PRO A 122 7.00 1.75 32.35
C PRO A 122 5.62 1.15 32.64
N SER A 123 5.52 0.25 33.63
CA SER A 123 4.29 -0.48 33.98
C SER A 123 3.05 0.41 34.16
N VAL A 124 3.26 1.67 34.55
CA VAL A 124 2.23 2.71 34.69
C VAL A 124 1.61 3.11 33.33
N ALA A 125 2.39 3.11 32.25
CA ALA A 125 1.92 3.41 30.90
C ALA A 125 1.08 2.27 30.31
N CYS A 126 1.42 1.00 30.61
CA CYS A 126 0.59 -0.15 30.25
C CYS A 126 -0.80 -0.07 30.92
N ASN A 127 -0.86 0.25 32.21
CA ASN A 127 -2.13 0.40 32.92
C ASN A 127 -2.97 1.59 32.41
N ALA A 128 -2.30 2.70 32.04
CA ALA A 128 -2.96 3.85 31.43
C ALA A 128 -3.45 3.59 30.00
N ALA A 129 -2.74 2.76 29.22
CA ALA A 129 -3.17 2.32 27.90
C ALA A 129 -4.33 1.31 27.99
N TRP A 130 -4.26 0.37 28.94
CA TRP A 130 -5.30 -0.62 29.20
C TRP A 130 -6.63 0.03 29.61
N SER A 131 -6.59 1.01 30.51
CA SER A 131 -7.78 1.76 30.94
C SER A 131 -8.43 2.58 29.83
N LYS A 132 -7.67 3.01 28.81
CA LYS A 132 -8.16 3.77 27.64
C LYS A 132 -8.53 2.90 26.44
N ALA A 133 -8.08 1.64 26.40
CA ALA A 133 -8.38 0.71 25.33
C ALA A 133 -9.87 0.31 25.34
N SER A 134 -10.48 0.28 24.16
CA SER A 134 -11.84 -0.23 23.95
C SER A 134 -11.94 -1.73 24.24
N GLU A 135 -13.16 -2.25 24.45
CA GLU A 135 -13.38 -3.69 24.66
C GLU A 135 -12.85 -4.55 23.51
N PHE A 136 -12.89 -4.03 22.28
CA PHE A 136 -12.31 -4.69 21.11
C PHE A 136 -10.79 -4.79 21.22
N GLU A 137 -10.12 -3.67 21.52
CA GLU A 137 -8.66 -3.61 21.67
C GLU A 137 -8.19 -4.50 22.82
N ARG A 138 -8.90 -4.50 23.97
CA ARG A 138 -8.58 -5.39 25.10
C ARG A 138 -8.69 -6.86 24.72
N LYS A 139 -9.74 -7.27 24.00
CA LYS A 139 -9.90 -8.66 23.52
C LYS A 139 -8.81 -9.06 22.54
N THR A 140 -8.44 -8.17 21.62
CA THR A 140 -7.36 -8.43 20.65
C THR A 140 -5.99 -8.52 21.35
N ILE A 141 -5.71 -7.66 22.32
CA ILE A 141 -4.47 -7.71 23.10
C ILE A 141 -4.38 -9.03 23.87
N VAL A 142 -5.46 -9.47 24.54
CA VAL A 142 -5.49 -10.75 25.25
C VAL A 142 -5.28 -11.91 24.28
N HIS A 143 -6.02 -11.94 23.16
CA HIS A 143 -5.93 -13.07 22.23
C HIS A 143 -4.56 -13.18 21.54
N ASP A 144 -4.02 -12.06 21.07
CA ASP A 144 -2.81 -12.06 20.22
C ASP A 144 -1.50 -11.94 21.02
N PHE A 145 -1.53 -11.41 22.26
CA PHE A 145 -0.33 -11.16 23.07
C PHE A 145 -0.24 -11.96 24.38
N SER A 146 -1.34 -12.50 24.93
CA SER A 146 -1.32 -13.31 26.17
C SER A 146 -0.29 -14.45 26.18
N PRO A 147 -0.06 -15.22 25.08
CA PRO A 147 0.93 -16.30 25.11
C PRO A 147 2.39 -15.81 25.23
N TYR A 148 2.66 -14.51 25.06
CA TYR A 148 4.01 -13.94 25.05
C TYR A 148 4.33 -13.10 26.30
N PHE A 149 3.36 -12.88 27.20
CA PHE A 149 3.57 -12.16 28.46
C PHE A 149 3.37 -13.09 29.67
N PRO A 150 4.44 -13.66 30.25
CA PRO A 150 4.30 -14.51 31.44
C PRO A 150 3.77 -13.68 32.62
N GLY A 151 2.56 -14.02 33.08
CA GLY A 151 1.85 -13.34 34.17
C GLY A 151 0.62 -12.51 33.75
N PHE A 152 0.32 -12.41 32.45
CA PHE A 152 -0.91 -11.79 31.95
C PHE A 152 -2.10 -12.76 32.07
N ASP A 153 -2.52 -13.04 33.30
CA ASP A 153 -3.73 -13.83 33.56
C ASP A 153 -4.96 -12.98 33.22
N GLY A 154 -5.84 -13.51 32.36
CA GLY A 154 -7.12 -12.90 31.98
C GLY A 154 -8.13 -12.67 33.14
N LYS A 155 -7.67 -12.68 34.39
CA LYS A 155 -8.43 -12.32 35.58
C LYS A 155 -8.57 -10.82 35.80
N GLU A 156 -7.77 -9.98 35.14
CA GLU A 156 -7.96 -8.51 35.15
C GLU A 156 -8.98 -8.00 34.10
N ALA A 157 -9.60 -8.92 33.35
CA ALA A 157 -10.62 -8.62 32.35
C ALA A 157 -12.05 -8.96 32.82
N ALA A 158 -12.29 -9.00 34.14
CA ALA A 158 -13.61 -9.11 34.77
C ALA A 158 -13.98 -7.81 35.48
#